data_AF-A0A529SG61-F1
#
_entry.id   AF-A0A529SG61-F1
#
_cell.length_a   1.000
_cell.length_b   1.000
_cell.length_c   1.000
_cell.angle_alpha   90.00
_cell.angle_beta   90.00
_cell.angle_gamma   90.00
#
_symmetry.space_group_name_H-M   'P 1'
#
loop_
_entity.id
_entity.type
_entity.pdbx_description
1 polymer ?
#
loop_
_entity_poly.entity_id
_entity_poly.type
_entity_poly.pdbx_seq_one_letter_code
_entity_poly.pdbx_strand_id
1 'polypeptide(L)'
;MSSHPEADHRRRVMLRTAMGPAITEALADPSVIEVMVNPDGALRLDRLGEGRVDTDVHMHPSEAERIIRLVASHVRAEAHVRSN
;
A
#
# COMPACT_ATOMS: atom_id res chain seq x y z
N MET A 1 -1.70 20.78 18.18
CA MET A 1 -0.77 19.65 18.02
C MET A 1 0.12 19.94 16.83
N SER A 2 1.43 20.10 17.02
CA SER A 2 2.34 20.35 15.89
C SER A 2 2.44 19.09 15.03
N SER A 3 1.86 19.12 13.83
CA SER A 3 2.21 18.20 12.76
C SER A 3 3.72 18.32 12.51
N HIS A 4 4.45 17.21 12.55
CA HIS A 4 5.88 17.18 12.24
C HIS A 4 6.04 16.69 10.80
N PRO A 5 6.05 17.59 9.79
CA PRO A 5 5.99 17.21 8.37
C PRO A 5 7.13 16.28 7.95
N GLU A 6 8.30 16.40 8.58
CA GLU A 6 9.42 15.49 8.36
C GLU A 6 9.15 14.07 8.89
N ALA A 7 8.54 13.95 10.06
CA ALA A 7 8.21 12.65 10.64
C ALA A 7 7.15 11.92 9.80
N ASP A 8 6.15 12.67 9.31
CA ASP A 8 5.11 12.15 8.42
C ASP A 8 5.69 11.73 7.07
N HIS A 9 6.60 12.53 6.51
CA HIS A 9 7.29 12.18 5.28
C HIS A 9 8.13 10.90 5.45
N ARG A 10 8.95 10.81 6.50
CA ARG A 10 9.74 9.59 6.79
C ARG A 10 8.84 8.36 6.96
N ARG A 11 7.70 8.51 7.63
CA ARG A 11 6.73 7.42 7.80
C ARG A 11 6.12 6.97 6.48
N ARG A 12 5.72 7.89 5.61
CA ARG A 12 5.20 7.58 4.26
C ARG A 12 6.23 6.87 3.39
N VAL A 13 7.49 7.32 3.43
CA VAL A 13 8.60 6.67 2.70
C VAL A 13 8.79 5.25 3.20
N MET A 14 8.86 5.06 4.52
CA MET A 14 8.99 3.73 5.12
C MET A 14 7.85 2.79 4.72
N LEU A 15 6.60 3.28 4.74
CA LEU A 15 5.43 2.51 4.33
C LEU A 15 5.53 2.06 2.88
N ARG A 16 5.88 2.98 1.96
CA ARG A 16 6.08 2.64 0.54
C ARG A 16 7.16 1.57 0.37
N THR A 17 8.34 1.77 0.97
CA THR A 17 9.43 0.78 0.91
C THR A 17 9.00 -0.59 1.42
N ALA A 18 8.21 -0.63 2.50
CA ALA A 18 7.74 -1.89 3.08
C ALA A 18 6.68 -2.61 2.23
N MET A 19 5.95 -1.92 1.35
CA MET A 19 5.00 -2.55 0.42
C MET A 19 5.67 -3.36 -0.69
N GLY A 20 6.98 -3.19 -0.88
CA GLY A 20 7.73 -3.87 -1.93
C GLY A 20 7.62 -3.18 -3.30
N PRO A 21 8.50 -3.55 -4.24
CA PRO A 21 8.68 -2.83 -5.49
C PRO A 21 7.43 -2.86 -6.38
N ALA A 22 6.78 -4.03 -6.53
CA ALA A 22 5.62 -4.18 -7.42
C ALA A 22 4.44 -3.28 -7.02
N ILE A 23 4.10 -3.25 -5.73
CA ILE A 23 3.02 -2.37 -5.22
C ILE A 23 3.47 -0.91 -5.30
N THR A 24 4.73 -0.60 -4.98
CA THR A 24 5.22 0.78 -5.04
C THR A 24 5.17 1.35 -6.46
N GLU A 25 5.56 0.56 -7.45
CA GLU A 25 5.49 0.91 -8.86
C GLU A 25 4.04 1.09 -9.32
N ALA A 26 3.16 0.15 -8.98
CA ALA A 26 1.74 0.27 -9.27
C ALA A 26 1.11 1.52 -8.65
N LEU A 27 1.47 1.89 -7.42
CA LEU A 27 1.00 3.10 -6.74
C LEU A 27 1.60 4.40 -7.32
N ALA A 28 2.68 4.33 -8.10
CA ALA A 28 3.28 5.48 -8.77
C ALA A 28 2.68 5.72 -10.16
N ASP A 29 2.04 4.71 -10.75
CA ASP A 29 1.41 4.79 -12.06
C ASP A 29 0.04 5.49 -11.98
N PRO A 30 -0.14 6.66 -12.60
CA PRO A 30 -1.40 7.40 -12.55
C PRO A 30 -2.55 6.70 -13.30
N SER A 31 -2.27 5.68 -14.12
CA SER A 31 -3.32 4.89 -14.78
C SER A 31 -3.90 3.81 -13.88
N VAL A 32 -3.25 3.48 -12.75
CA VAL A 32 -3.71 2.44 -11.82
C VAL A 32 -4.70 3.02 -10.83
N ILE A 33 -5.87 2.39 -10.73
CA ILE A 33 -6.98 2.77 -9.86
C ILE A 33 -6.95 1.95 -8.57
N GLU A 34 -6.74 0.64 -8.70
CA GLU A 34 -6.76 -0.31 -7.59
C GLU A 34 -5.61 -1.31 -7.71
N VAL A 35 -4.99 -1.65 -6.57
CA VAL A 35 -3.99 -2.72 -6.44
C VAL A 35 -4.58 -3.79 -5.53
N MET A 36 -4.71 -5.01 -6.03
CA MET A 36 -5.31 -6.13 -5.29
C MET A 36 -4.35 -7.30 -5.22
N VAL A 37 -4.21 -7.88 -4.03
CA VAL A 37 -3.60 -9.20 -3.85
C VAL A 37 -4.75 -10.18 -3.62
N ASN A 38 -4.90 -11.14 -4.53
CA ASN A 38 -5.96 -12.15 -4.44
C ASN A 38 -5.57 -13.26 -3.43
N PRO A 39 -6.54 -14.09 -2.99
CA PRO A 39 -6.27 -15.18 -2.04
C PRO A 39 -5.25 -16.23 -2.53
N ASP A 40 -5.09 -16.38 -3.84
CA ASP A 40 -4.07 -17.22 -4.48
C ASP A 40 -2.66 -16.57 -4.50
N GLY A 41 -2.54 -15.33 -4.01
CA GLY A 41 -1.31 -14.55 -3.98
C GLY A 41 -1.07 -13.75 -5.25
N ALA A 42 -1.87 -13.89 -6.31
CA ALA A 42 -1.68 -13.17 -7.56
C ALA A 42 -2.02 -11.68 -7.39
N LEU A 43 -1.10 -10.82 -7.82
CA LEU A 43 -1.31 -9.37 -7.85
C LEU A 43 -2.08 -8.99 -9.13
N ARG A 44 -3.19 -8.25 -8.95
CA ARG A 44 -4.01 -7.68 -10.03
C ARG A 44 -4.08 -6.17 -9.89
N LEU A 45 -4.17 -5.48 -11.03
CA LEU A 45 -4.36 -4.04 -11.09
C LEU A 45 -5.68 -3.73 -11.78
N ASP A 46 -6.42 -2.74 -11.30
CA ASP A 46 -7.47 -2.10 -12.10
C ASP A 46 -6.88 -0.85 -12.75
N ARG A 47 -6.95 -0.76 -14.08
CA ARG A 47 -6.33 0.31 -14.88
C ARG A 47 -7.38 1.10 -15.65
N LEU A 48 -7.20 2.43 -15.70
CA LEU A 48 -8.06 3.35 -16.45
C LEU A 48 -8.14 2.95 -17.93
N GLY A 49 -9.35 2.59 -18.38
CA GLY A 49 -9.61 2.24 -19.78
C GLY A 49 -9.30 0.78 -20.15
N GLU A 50 -8.60 0.04 -19.29
CA GLU A 50 -8.25 -1.38 -19.51
C GLU A 50 -9.05 -2.32 -18.59
N GLY A 51 -9.51 -1.82 -17.43
CA GLY A 51 -10.14 -2.62 -16.40
C GLY A 51 -9.12 -3.46 -15.62
N ARG A 52 -9.55 -4.63 -15.13
CA ARG A 52 -8.68 -5.52 -14.36
C ARG A 52 -7.68 -6.26 -15.25
N VAL A 53 -6.41 -6.11 -14.93
CA VAL A 53 -5.28 -6.80 -15.56
C VAL A 53 -4.55 -7.68 -14.55
N ASP A 54 -4.18 -8.88 -14.99
CA ASP A 54 -3.28 -9.76 -14.25
C ASP A 54 -1.83 -9.26 -14.36
N THR A 55 -1.03 -9.51 -13.33
CA THR A 55 0.42 -9.34 -13.37
C THR A 55 1.11 -10.69 -13.19
N ASP A 56 2.40 -10.76 -13.51
CA ASP A 56 3.21 -11.95 -13.25
C ASP A 56 3.68 -12.04 -11.78
N VAL A 57 3.31 -11.07 -10.93
CA VAL A 57 3.76 -10.98 -9.55
C VAL A 57 2.87 -11.83 -8.64
N HIS A 58 3.50 -12.73 -7.90
CA HIS A 58 2.87 -13.51 -6.83
C HIS A 58 3.47 -13.15 -5.48
N MET A 59 2.60 -12.84 -4.52
CA MET A 59 2.98 -12.47 -3.17
C MET A 59 2.82 -13.66 -2.22
N HIS A 60 3.84 -13.91 -1.40
CA HIS A 60 3.74 -14.94 -0.37
C HIS A 60 2.75 -14.50 0.72
N PRO A 61 1.92 -15.41 1.29
CA PRO A 61 0.94 -15.05 2.31
C PRO A 61 1.52 -14.29 3.51
N SER A 62 2.74 -14.65 3.96
CA SER A 62 3.40 -13.95 5.06
C SER A 62 3.79 -12.50 4.73
N GLU A 63 4.08 -12.22 3.46
CA GLU A 63 4.37 -10.87 2.98
C GLU A 63 3.10 -10.02 2.98
N ALA A 64 2.00 -10.56 2.44
CA ALA A 64 0.69 -9.91 2.45
C ALA A 64 0.23 -9.60 3.88
N GLU A 65 0.34 -10.58 4.79
CA GLU A 65 -0.03 -10.41 6.20
C GLU A 65 0.84 -9.34 6.90
N ARG A 66 2.14 -9.29 6.60
CA ARG A 66 3.05 -8.25 7.09
C ARG A 66 2.62 -6.87 6.62
N ILE A 67 2.28 -6.72 5.34
CA ILE A 67 1.82 -5.45 4.75
C ILE A 67 0.50 -5.02 5.40
N ILE A 68 -0.47 -5.92 5.55
CA ILE A 68 -1.76 -5.65 6.20
C ILE A 68 -1.55 -5.13 7.62
N ARG A 69 -0.73 -5.83 8.43
CA ARG A 69 -0.41 -5.39 9.80
C ARG A 69 0.21 -4.00 9.83
N LEU A 70 1.14 -3.73 8.90
CA LEU A 70 1.82 -2.44 8.82
C LEU A 70 0.83 -1.32 8.50
N VAL A 71 -0.03 -1.50 7.49
CA VAL A 71 -1.07 -0.53 7.14
C VAL A 71 -2.03 -0.30 8.31
N ALA A 72 -2.51 -1.38 8.94
CA ALA A 72 -3.41 -1.27 10.09
C ALA A 72 -2.78 -0.49 11.26
N SER A 73 -1.48 -0.72 11.53
CA SER A 73 -0.74 0.02 12.55
C SER A 73 -0.62 1.51 12.23
N HIS A 74 -0.46 1.85 10.95
CA HIS A 74 -0.37 3.23 10.48
C HIS A 74 -1.73 3.95 10.58
N VAL A 75 -2.82 3.33 10.10
CA VAL A 75 -4.16 3.94 10.13
C VAL A 75 -4.61 4.20 11.57
N ARG A 76 -4.35 3.26 12.50
CA ARG A 76 -4.63 3.49 13.93
C ARG A 76 -3.84 4.65 14.51
N ALA A 77 -2.57 4.80 14.11
CA ALA A 77 -1.75 5.91 14.54
C ALA A 77 -2.33 7.27 14.08
N GLU A 78 -2.87 7.35 12.86
CA GLU A 78 -3.53 8.56 12.38
C GLU A 78 -4.86 8.85 13.09
N ALA A 79 -5.65 7.82 13.42
CA ALA A 79 -6.91 7.99 14.15
C ALA A 79 -6.68 8.58 15.55
N HIS A 80 -5.65 8.12 16.27
CA HIS A 80 -5.30 8.68 17.59
C HIS A 80 -4.84 10.15 17.52
N VAL A 81 -4.30 10.60 16.39
CA VAL A 81 -3.93 12.01 16.17
C VAL A 81 -5.16 12.88 15.90
N ARG A 82 -6.29 12.31 15.43
CA ARG A 82 -7.52 13.03 15.06
C ARG A 82 -8.63 13.00 16.13
N SER A 83 -8.37 12.44 17.30
CA SER A 83 -9.29 12.46 18.45
C SER A 83 -8.87 13.52 19.47
N ASN A 84 -8.94 14.81 19.10
CA ASN A 84 -8.91 15.93 20.05
C ASN A 84 -9.42 17.22 19.42
#